data_AF-A0A522L0C0-F1
#
_entry.id   AF-A0A522L0C0-F1
#
_cell.length_a   1.000
_cell.length_b   1.000
_cell.length_c   1.000
_cell.angle_alpha   90.00
_cell.angle_beta   90.00
_cell.angle_gamma   90.00
#
_symmetry.space_group_name_H-M   'P 1'
#
loop_
_entity.id
_entity.type
_entity.pdbx_description
1 polymer ?
#
loop_
_entity_poly.entity_id
_entity_poly.type
_entity_poly.pdbx_seq_one_letter_code
_entity_poly.pdbx_strand_id
1 'polypeptide(L)'
;MLNVQAQTLRRSVHGFLATLPVPQAVQADLRNPSANDGEIGFTHKWLVHGDAVNGLEASVRDYEDVIEFGLLERNGESAIPVLQAILVLENDESELNCMSEPTPSLNFDEYVTAEQRAGLDRALTQFASILAGEEINAPTTGA
;
A
#
# COMPACT_ATOMS: atom_id res chain seq x y z
N MET A 1 -1.69 9.08 20.72
CA MET A 1 -3.05 8.56 20.48
C MET A 1 -3.66 9.38 19.37
N LEU A 2 -3.97 8.73 18.25
CA LEU A 2 -4.58 9.37 17.08
C LEU A 2 -6.00 9.85 17.36
N ASN A 3 -6.38 10.96 16.74
CA ASN A 3 -7.74 11.48 16.80
C ASN A 3 -8.72 10.68 15.93
N VAL A 4 -10.00 11.05 15.96
CA VAL A 4 -11.06 10.36 15.22
C VAL A 4 -10.84 10.40 13.70
N GLN A 5 -10.25 11.47 13.17
CA GLN A 5 -10.03 11.62 11.73
C GLN A 5 -8.96 10.66 11.24
N ALA A 6 -7.80 10.62 11.88
CA ALA A 6 -6.72 9.70 11.57
C ALA A 6 -7.13 8.23 11.76
N GLN A 7 -7.90 7.91 12.80
CA GLN A 7 -8.47 6.58 13.00
C GLN A 7 -9.49 6.21 11.91
N THR A 8 -10.23 7.19 11.38
CA THR A 8 -11.16 6.98 10.27
C THR A 8 -10.41 6.74 8.96
N LEU A 9 -9.33 7.47 8.72
CA LEU A 9 -8.46 7.25 7.57
C LEU A 9 -7.83 5.85 7.60
N ARG A 10 -7.25 5.44 8.75
CA ARG A 10 -6.73 4.08 8.96
C ARG A 10 -7.77 3.02 8.62
N ARG A 11 -8.98 3.12 9.19
CA ARG A 11 -10.09 2.21 8.90
C ARG A 11 -10.49 2.21 7.42
N SER A 12 -10.47 3.36 6.76
CA SER A 12 -10.78 3.46 5.33
C SER A 12 -9.75 2.71 4.48
N VAL A 13 -8.45 2.87 4.78
CA VAL A 13 -7.37 2.16 4.08
C VAL A 13 -7.48 0.66 4.30
N HIS A 14 -7.64 0.23 5.55
CA HIS A 14 -7.80 -1.18 5.89
C HIS A 14 -9.05 -1.80 5.24
N GLY A 15 -10.17 -1.08 5.28
CA GLY A 15 -11.41 -1.49 4.65
C GLY A 15 -11.24 -1.70 3.15
N PHE A 16 -10.52 -0.81 2.47
CA PHE A 16 -10.20 -0.98 1.05
C PHE A 16 -9.30 -2.20 0.81
N LEU A 17 -8.16 -2.29 1.50
CA LEU A 17 -7.21 -3.40 1.35
C LEU A 17 -7.85 -4.76 1.65
N ALA A 18 -8.80 -4.83 2.59
CA ALA A 18 -9.54 -6.03 2.94
C ALA A 18 -10.50 -6.54 1.84
N THR A 19 -10.78 -5.73 0.81
CA THR A 19 -11.56 -6.13 -0.37
C THR A 19 -10.73 -6.78 -1.47
N LEU A 20 -9.40 -6.64 -1.40
CA LEU A 20 -8.46 -7.11 -2.41
C LEU A 20 -8.23 -8.63 -2.29
N PRO A 21 -7.76 -9.30 -3.36
CA PRO A 21 -7.46 -10.73 -3.37
C PRO A 21 -6.17 -11.04 -2.59
N VAL A 22 -6.15 -10.76 -1.28
CA VAL A 22 -5.01 -10.99 -0.39
C VAL A 22 -5.17 -12.31 0.39
N PRO A 23 -4.07 -12.91 0.89
CA PRO A 23 -4.13 -14.14 1.67
C PRO A 23 -5.01 -14.00 2.92
N GLN A 24 -5.60 -15.11 3.38
CA GLN A 24 -6.55 -15.12 4.49
C GLN A 24 -5.98 -14.52 5.79
N ALA A 25 -4.69 -14.75 6.07
CA ALA A 25 -4.02 -14.16 7.24
C ALA A 25 -4.00 -12.62 7.17
N VAL A 26 -3.72 -12.06 5.98
CA VAL A 26 -3.74 -10.61 5.74
C VAL A 26 -5.16 -10.08 5.89
N GLN A 27 -6.17 -10.78 5.36
CA GLN A 27 -7.57 -10.37 5.51
C GLN A 27 -8.01 -10.33 6.99
N ALA A 28 -7.53 -11.26 7.82
CA ALA A 28 -7.90 -11.32 9.22
C ALA A 28 -7.43 -10.06 9.98
N ASP A 29 -6.17 -9.65 9.77
CA ASP A 29 -5.62 -8.47 10.43
C ASP A 29 -6.22 -7.17 9.88
N LEU A 30 -6.42 -7.07 8.55
CA LEU A 30 -7.06 -5.89 7.94
C LEU A 30 -8.52 -5.68 8.39
N ARG A 31 -9.26 -6.75 8.67
CA ARG A 31 -10.67 -6.66 9.12
C ARG A 31 -10.82 -6.38 10.61
N ASN A 32 -9.78 -6.62 11.39
CA ASN A 32 -9.81 -6.40 12.83
C ASN A 32 -8.64 -5.53 13.32
N PRO A 33 -8.49 -4.30 12.82
CA PRO A 33 -7.45 -3.40 13.31
C PRO A 33 -7.67 -2.97 14.77
N SER A 34 -8.91 -3.07 15.24
CA SER A 34 -9.40 -2.60 16.54
C SER A 34 -9.04 -3.49 17.73
N ALA A 35 -8.32 -4.61 17.54
CA ALA A 35 -7.82 -5.36 18.70
C ALA A 35 -6.72 -4.57 19.43
N ASN A 36 -6.08 -3.61 18.76
CA ASN A 36 -4.89 -2.95 19.27
C ASN A 36 -4.97 -1.46 19.02
N ASP A 37 -5.29 -0.67 20.05
CA ASP A 37 -5.13 0.79 20.10
C ASP A 37 -3.63 1.18 19.93
N GLY A 38 -3.02 0.86 18.79
CA GLY A 38 -1.60 1.06 18.49
C GLY A 38 -0.62 0.05 19.12
N GLU A 39 -1.06 -0.91 19.93
CA GLU A 39 -0.14 -1.77 20.71
C GLU A 39 0.42 -3.02 19.98
N ILE A 40 -0.23 -3.51 18.93
CA ILE A 40 0.28 -4.65 18.13
C ILE A 40 0.01 -4.34 16.67
N GLY A 41 1.04 -3.84 15.99
CA GLY A 41 1.03 -3.71 14.54
C GLY A 41 1.22 -5.07 13.86
N PHE A 42 1.01 -5.11 12.55
CA PHE A 42 1.21 -6.29 11.73
C PHE A 42 2.06 -5.97 10.51
N THR A 43 2.72 -7.00 9.98
CA THR A 43 3.45 -6.94 8.71
C THR A 43 3.18 -8.23 7.96
N HIS A 44 2.71 -8.12 6.73
CA HIS A 44 2.50 -9.23 5.81
C HIS A 44 3.25 -9.01 4.51
N LYS A 45 3.78 -10.11 3.98
CA LYS A 45 4.36 -10.19 2.64
C LYS A 45 3.91 -11.48 1.98
N TRP A 46 3.60 -11.44 0.70
CA TRP A 46 3.21 -12.62 -0.06
C TRP A 46 3.58 -12.48 -1.53
N LEU A 47 3.79 -13.63 -2.18
CA LEU A 47 3.97 -13.68 -3.62
C LEU A 47 2.63 -13.51 -4.32
N VAL A 48 2.56 -12.55 -5.25
CA VAL A 48 1.44 -12.35 -6.17
C VAL A 48 1.57 -13.36 -7.32
N HIS A 49 2.76 -13.48 -7.89
CA HIS A 49 3.12 -14.48 -8.89
C HIS A 49 4.63 -14.75 -8.90
N GLY A 50 5.02 -15.84 -9.55
CA GLY A 50 6.42 -16.25 -9.66
C GLY A 50 6.96 -16.85 -8.37
N ASP A 51 8.23 -16.57 -8.07
CA ASP A 51 8.92 -17.03 -6.88
C ASP A 51 9.74 -15.90 -6.22
N ALA A 52 10.47 -16.24 -5.15
CA ALA A 52 11.26 -15.28 -4.38
C ALA A 52 12.45 -14.67 -5.14
N VAL A 53 12.85 -15.24 -6.28
CA VAL A 53 13.97 -14.78 -7.12
C VAL A 53 13.43 -14.07 -8.37
N ASN A 54 12.36 -14.59 -8.95
CA ASN A 54 11.73 -14.06 -10.15
C ASN A 54 10.22 -14.01 -9.96
N GLY A 55 9.70 -12.87 -9.54
CA GLY A 55 8.29 -12.75 -9.16
C GLY A 55 7.94 -11.39 -8.61
N LEU A 56 6.65 -11.22 -8.34
CA LEU A 56 6.11 -10.01 -7.75
C LEU A 56 5.70 -10.31 -6.31
N GLU A 57 6.31 -9.60 -5.36
CA GLU A 57 5.95 -9.65 -3.94
C GLU A 57 5.08 -8.45 -3.60
N ALA A 58 3.97 -8.69 -2.91
CA ALA A 58 3.15 -7.67 -2.30
C ALA A 58 3.40 -7.62 -0.79
N SER A 59 3.24 -6.43 -0.20
CA SER A 59 3.40 -6.22 1.22
C SER A 59 2.38 -5.23 1.76
N VAL A 60 1.95 -5.45 3.00
CA VAL A 60 1.14 -4.51 3.79
C VAL A 60 1.62 -4.55 5.23
N ARG A 61 1.72 -3.37 5.85
CA ARG A 61 2.09 -3.17 7.25
C ARG A 61 1.24 -2.06 7.85
N ASP A 62 0.85 -2.21 9.11
CA ASP A 62 0.39 -1.10 9.97
C ASP A 62 1.11 -1.23 11.31
N TYR A 63 1.93 -0.25 11.65
CA TYR A 63 2.72 -0.24 12.89
C TYR A 63 3.07 1.19 13.29
N GLU A 64 2.90 1.53 14.57
CA GLU A 64 3.23 2.87 15.13
C GLU A 64 2.67 4.04 14.30
N ASP A 65 1.38 3.96 13.94
CA ASP A 65 0.70 5.02 13.18
C ASP A 65 1.23 5.20 11.75
N VAL A 66 1.99 4.24 11.23
CA VAL A 66 2.42 4.17 9.84
C VAL A 66 1.78 2.97 9.15
N ILE A 67 1.07 3.24 8.06
CA ILE A 67 0.57 2.21 7.13
C ILE A 67 1.49 2.19 5.92
N GLU A 68 2.03 1.02 5.59
CA GLU A 68 2.81 0.82 4.37
C GLU A 68 2.15 -0.24 3.51
N PHE A 69 2.10 -0.02 2.20
CA PHE A 69 1.75 -1.05 1.23
C PHE A 69 2.60 -0.89 -0.03
N GLY A 70 2.95 -2.00 -0.66
CA GLY A 70 3.85 -1.95 -1.79
C GLY A 70 4.00 -3.24 -2.55
N LEU A 71 4.55 -3.10 -3.76
CA LEU A 71 4.80 -4.13 -4.74
C LEU A 71 6.26 -4.06 -5.17
N LEU A 72 6.95 -5.18 -5.03
CA LEU A 72 8.37 -5.32 -5.37
C LEU A 72 8.51 -6.41 -6.43
N GLU A 73 8.93 -6.03 -7.62
CA GLU A 73 9.26 -6.98 -8.68
C GLU A 73 10.70 -7.42 -8.55
N ARG A 74 10.93 -8.74 -8.58
CA ARG A 74 12.25 -9.36 -8.55
C ARG A 74 12.54 -10.03 -9.88
N ASN A 75 13.74 -9.81 -10.39
CA ASN A 75 14.28 -10.48 -11.56
C ASN A 75 15.76 -10.82 -11.29
N GLY A 76 15.99 -11.99 -10.69
CA GLY A 76 17.29 -12.43 -10.23
C GLY A 76 17.80 -11.59 -9.07
N GLU A 77 18.87 -10.84 -9.30
CA GLU A 77 19.49 -9.97 -8.29
C GLU A 77 18.86 -8.56 -8.25
N SER A 78 18.06 -8.21 -9.26
CA SER A 78 17.39 -6.93 -9.34
C SER A 78 16.07 -6.94 -8.56
N ALA A 79 15.81 -5.86 -7.83
CA ALA A 79 14.54 -5.61 -7.15
C ALA A 79 14.06 -4.20 -7.50
N ILE A 80 12.89 -4.13 -8.12
CA ILE A 80 12.30 -2.90 -8.66
C ILE A 80 11.06 -2.56 -7.82
N PRO A 81 11.01 -1.41 -7.13
CA PRO A 81 9.81 -0.97 -6.44
C PRO A 81 8.78 -0.54 -7.49
N VAL A 82 7.88 -1.46 -7.82
CA VAL A 82 6.75 -1.20 -8.71
C VAL A 82 5.80 -0.19 -8.07
N LEU A 83 5.61 -0.29 -6.76
CA LEU A 83 4.88 0.67 -5.95
C LEU A 83 5.35 0.58 -4.51
N GLN A 84 5.55 1.71 -3.86
CA GLN A 84 5.74 1.82 -2.42
C GLN A 84 4.96 3.04 -1.94
N ALA A 85 4.01 2.82 -1.04
CA ALA A 85 3.25 3.88 -0.41
C ALA A 85 3.43 3.79 1.11
N ILE A 86 3.81 4.90 1.72
CA ILE A 86 4.02 5.06 3.16
C ILE A 86 3.09 6.19 3.61
N LEU A 87 2.07 5.84 4.39
CA LEU A 87 1.12 6.77 4.99
C LEU A 87 1.42 6.90 6.48
N VAL A 88 1.95 8.04 6.89
CA VAL A 88 2.13 8.42 8.28
C VAL A 88 0.86 9.10 8.76
N LEU A 89 0.18 8.49 9.73
CA LEU A 89 -1.05 9.01 10.30
C LEU A 89 -0.73 10.06 11.36
N GLU A 90 -1.24 11.26 11.17
CA GLU A 90 -1.14 12.33 12.15
C GLU A 90 -2.52 12.90 12.51
N ASN A 91 -2.61 13.62 13.62
CA ASN A 91 -3.88 14.16 14.11
C ASN A 91 -4.47 15.23 13.17
N ASP A 92 -3.63 16.05 12.56
CA ASP A 92 -4.09 17.18 11.77
C ASP A 92 -4.14 16.80 10.28
N GLU A 93 -2.99 16.51 9.70
CA GLU A 93 -2.86 16.12 8.29
C GLU A 93 -1.91 14.93 8.20
N SER A 94 -2.37 13.80 7.65
CA SER A 94 -1.51 12.63 7.48
C SER A 94 -0.57 12.83 6.28
N GLU A 95 0.63 12.29 6.32
CA GLU A 95 1.60 12.43 5.22
C GLU A 95 1.67 11.14 4.39
N LEU A 96 1.51 11.27 3.08
CA LEU A 96 1.69 10.16 2.14
C LEU A 96 2.92 10.39 1.28
N ASN A 97 3.88 9.49 1.38
CA ASN A 97 4.95 9.34 0.40
C ASN A 97 4.62 8.16 -0.52
N CYS A 98 4.61 8.40 -1.83
CA CYS A 98 4.40 7.38 -2.84
C CYS A 98 5.58 7.39 -3.82
N MET A 99 6.11 6.20 -4.11
CA MET A 99 7.21 5.97 -5.04
C MET A 99 6.92 4.76 -5.92
N SER A 100 7.33 4.86 -7.17
CA SER A 100 7.23 3.81 -8.18
C SER A 100 8.28 4.07 -9.25
N GLU A 101 9.12 3.06 -9.52
CA GLU A 101 10.09 3.12 -10.60
C GLU A 101 9.44 3.08 -12.00
N PRO A 102 8.49 2.18 -12.31
CA PRO A 102 7.93 2.07 -13.66
C PRO A 102 6.93 3.18 -14.00
N THR A 103 6.33 3.83 -12.99
CA THR A 103 5.30 4.87 -13.16
C THR A 103 5.69 6.14 -12.40
N PRO A 104 6.44 7.06 -13.02
CA PRO A 104 6.92 8.29 -12.36
C PRO A 104 5.80 9.25 -11.91
N SER A 105 4.61 9.17 -12.50
CA SER A 105 3.44 9.94 -12.07
C SER A 105 2.90 9.52 -10.69
N LEU A 106 3.37 8.39 -10.17
CA LEU A 106 3.11 7.92 -8.81
C LEU A 106 4.25 8.29 -7.84
N ASN A 107 5.21 9.12 -8.26
CA ASN A 107 6.25 9.67 -7.39
C ASN A 107 5.79 11.02 -6.86
N PHE A 108 5.25 11.04 -5.65
CA PHE A 108 4.74 12.26 -5.03
C PHE A 108 4.73 12.17 -3.51
N ASP A 109 4.72 13.34 -2.90
CA ASP A 109 4.41 13.56 -1.49
C ASP A 109 3.12 14.38 -1.41
N GLU A 110 2.18 13.95 -0.57
CA GLU A 110 0.87 14.62 -0.43
C GLU A 110 0.39 14.56 1.02
N TYR A 111 -0.18 15.66 1.51
CA TYR A 111 -0.95 15.66 2.75
C TYR A 111 -2.33 15.06 2.48
N VAL A 112 -2.72 14.11 3.33
CA VAL A 112 -3.96 13.35 3.22
C VAL A 112 -4.91 13.74 4.35
N THR A 113 -6.09 14.18 3.96
CA THR A 113 -7.23 14.45 4.84
C THR A 113 -8.45 13.69 4.34
N ALA A 114 -9.60 13.86 5.02
CA ALA A 114 -10.85 13.27 4.55
C ALA A 114 -11.30 13.87 3.20
N GLU A 115 -11.00 15.15 2.97
CA GLU A 115 -11.38 15.91 1.79
C GLU A 115 -10.33 15.85 0.67
N GLN A 116 -9.06 15.66 1.03
CA GLN A 116 -7.93 15.61 0.09
C GLN A 116 -7.22 14.26 0.21
N ARG A 117 -7.60 13.31 -0.65
CA ARG A 117 -7.09 11.93 -0.66
C ARG A 117 -6.81 11.39 -2.06
N ALA A 118 -6.70 12.27 -3.05
CA ALA A 118 -6.56 11.86 -4.45
C ALA A 118 -5.25 11.10 -4.71
N GLY A 119 -4.14 11.49 -4.07
CA GLY A 119 -2.90 10.71 -4.08
C GLY A 119 -3.08 9.30 -3.52
N LEU A 120 -3.67 9.20 -2.31
CA LEU A 120 -3.92 7.93 -1.65
C LEU A 120 -4.80 7.00 -2.48
N ASP A 121 -5.89 7.52 -3.05
CA ASP A 121 -6.82 6.73 -3.86
C ASP A 121 -6.16 6.23 -5.15
N ARG A 122 -5.29 7.03 -5.77
CA ARG A 122 -4.48 6.60 -6.92
C ARG A 122 -3.52 5.47 -6.55
N ALA A 123 -2.80 5.60 -5.45
CA ALA A 123 -1.87 4.56 -4.98
C ALA A 123 -2.60 3.25 -4.64
N LEU A 124 -3.73 3.33 -3.91
CA LEU A 124 -4.56 2.17 -3.59
C LEU A 124 -5.14 1.50 -4.84
N THR A 125 -5.61 2.29 -5.80
CA THR A 125 -6.14 1.77 -7.07
C THR A 125 -5.04 1.09 -7.89
N GLN A 126 -3.85 1.69 -7.97
CA GLN A 126 -2.71 1.07 -8.66
C GLN A 126 -2.33 -0.26 -8.01
N PHE A 127 -2.25 -0.29 -6.68
CA PHE A 127 -1.96 -1.51 -5.93
C PHE A 127 -2.99 -2.61 -6.23
N ALA A 128 -4.28 -2.26 -6.20
CA ALA A 128 -5.38 -3.18 -6.48
C ALA A 128 -5.36 -3.71 -7.92
N SER A 129 -5.13 -2.83 -8.89
CA SER A 129 -5.04 -3.14 -10.33
C SER A 129 -3.94 -4.19 -10.59
N ILE A 130 -2.74 -3.97 -10.05
CA ILE A 130 -1.64 -4.92 -10.21
C ILE A 130 -1.92 -6.24 -9.51
N LEU A 131 -2.52 -6.23 -8.31
CA LEU A 131 -2.92 -7.47 -7.63
C LEU A 131 -3.96 -8.28 -8.40
N ALA A 132 -4.83 -7.62 -9.18
CA ALA A 132 -5.79 -8.27 -10.05
C ALA A 132 -5.16 -8.84 -11.34
N GLY A 133 -3.86 -8.60 -11.57
CA GLY A 133 -3.15 -9.03 -12.76
C GLY A 133 -3.35 -8.12 -13.96
N GLU A 134 -3.79 -6.87 -13.75
CA GLU A 134 -3.82 -5.88 -14.82
C GLU A 134 -2.39 -5.42 -15.12
N GLU A 135 -2.03 -5.35 -16.42
CA GLU A 135 -0.69 -4.97 -16.84
C GLU A 135 -0.34 -3.56 -16.34
N ILE A 136 0.83 -3.42 -15.73
CA ILE A 136 1.44 -2.11 -15.49
C ILE A 136 1.66 -1.50 -16.88
N ASN A 137 0.93 -0.44 -17.21
CA ASN A 137 1.18 0.33 -18.43
C ASN A 137 2.58 0.96 -18.32
N ALA A 138 3.62 0.19 -18.64
CA ALA A 138 4.95 0.71 -18.85
C ALA A 138 4.84 1.70 -20.03
N PRO A 139 5.45 2.89 -19.96
CA PRO A 139 5.57 3.72 -21.14
C PRO A 139 6.30 2.90 -22.20
N THR A 140 5.61 2.56 -23.28
CA THR A 140 6.20 1.96 -24.48
C THR A 140 7.36 2.84 -24.91
N THR A 141 8.59 2.38 -24.71
CA THR A 141 9.76 2.98 -25.33
C THR A 141 9.57 2.81 -26.83
N GLY A 142 9.20 3.90 -27.49
CA GLY A 142 9.07 3.98 -28.93
C GLY A 142 10.38 3.61 -29.61
N ALA A 143 10.21 2.90 -30.74
CA ALA A 143 11.24 2.41 -31.65
C ALA A 143 12.26 3.47 -32.13
#